data_AF-A0A7Y3NSZ1-F1
#
_entry.id   AF-A0A7Y3NSZ1-F1
#
_cell.length_a   1.000
_cell.length_b   1.000
_cell.length_c   1.000
_cell.angle_alpha   90.00
_cell.angle_beta   90.00
_cell.angle_gamma   90.00
#
_symmetry.space_group_name_H-M   'P 1'
#
loop_
_entity.id
_entity.type
_entity.pdbx_description
1 polymer ?
#
loop_
_entity_poly.entity_id
_entity_poly.type
_entity_poly.pdbx_seq_one_letter_code
_entity_poly.pdbx_strand_id
1 'polypeptide(L)'
;MRQWVKGELARLRPVLESYRSRGLSDADIRVILRGKALEFFSRHYGKVLVSAPGGEAAVLSIRDALLGINQLLDESAGQPGQRPPSLAQPVVYQYLRLFGTKSAYSRDEISKLLRGTAIQQRDFERTGTSPWITEHDKLVKRVPIYDRFQFMRLRQRRELKTELDQAHFLIGAALPVKEGDTGVNIEKELERETLLIRPGVDALLDWYSKTPAGPDEPGIPTAANLALTLLRAALESQRARMRQEEPILWEEWESAVT
;
A
#
# COMPACT_ATOMS: atom_id res chain seq x y z
N MET A 1 -8.10 7.92 -21.28
CA MET A 1 -7.10 6.81 -21.24
C MET A 1 -7.49 5.70 -20.28
N ARG A 2 -7.49 5.95 -18.95
CA ARG A 2 -7.80 4.95 -17.91
C ARG A 2 -9.12 4.18 -18.13
N GLN A 3 -10.18 4.89 -18.51
CA GLN A 3 -11.51 4.33 -18.81
C GLN A 3 -11.48 3.32 -19.98
N TRP A 4 -10.76 3.63 -21.06
CA TRP A 4 -10.65 2.74 -22.23
C TRP A 4 -9.87 1.47 -21.89
N VAL A 5 -8.73 1.59 -21.19
CA VAL A 5 -7.95 0.44 -20.72
C VAL A 5 -8.81 -0.44 -19.81
N LYS A 6 -9.57 0.14 -18.88
CA LYS A 6 -10.53 -0.63 -18.06
C LYS A 6 -11.55 -1.39 -18.91
N GLY A 7 -12.14 -0.76 -19.91
CA GLY A 7 -13.13 -1.40 -20.79
C GLY A 7 -12.56 -2.58 -21.58
N GLU A 8 -11.36 -2.41 -22.16
CA GLU A 8 -10.71 -3.48 -22.93
C GLU A 8 -10.28 -4.66 -22.04
N LEU A 9 -9.75 -4.37 -20.85
CA LEU A 9 -9.40 -5.40 -19.88
C LEU A 9 -10.64 -6.17 -19.39
N ALA A 10 -11.75 -5.47 -19.15
CA ALA A 10 -13.02 -6.08 -18.76
C ALA A 10 -13.57 -7.01 -19.87
N ARG A 11 -13.36 -6.67 -21.14
CA ARG A 11 -13.75 -7.50 -22.29
C ARG A 11 -12.92 -8.78 -22.41
N LEU A 12 -11.60 -8.70 -22.23
CA LEU A 12 -10.70 -9.86 -22.40
C LEU A 12 -10.74 -10.84 -21.24
N ARG A 13 -11.06 -10.35 -20.04
CA ARG A 13 -10.98 -11.14 -18.82
C ARG A 13 -11.83 -12.42 -18.83
N PRO A 14 -13.14 -12.41 -19.19
CA PRO A 14 -13.94 -13.63 -19.21
C PRO A 14 -13.40 -14.69 -20.17
N VAL A 15 -12.84 -14.22 -21.31
CA VAL A 15 -12.20 -15.11 -22.28
C VAL A 15 -11.00 -15.79 -21.65
N LEU A 16 -10.10 -15.03 -21.00
CA LEU A 16 -8.91 -15.58 -20.35
C LEU A 16 -9.26 -16.49 -19.15
N GLU A 17 -10.29 -16.14 -18.37
CA GLU A 17 -10.77 -16.96 -17.26
C GLU A 17 -11.33 -18.31 -17.75
N SER A 18 -11.90 -18.39 -18.96
CA SER A 18 -12.31 -19.66 -19.56
C SER A 18 -11.12 -20.62 -19.80
N TYR A 19 -9.94 -20.08 -20.11
CA TYR A 19 -8.70 -20.86 -20.27
C TYR A 19 -8.08 -21.31 -18.95
N ARG A 20 -8.57 -20.83 -17.80
CA ARG A 20 -8.14 -21.30 -16.48
C ARG A 20 -8.40 -22.80 -16.31
N SER A 21 -9.52 -23.29 -16.82
CA SER A 21 -9.87 -24.71 -16.88
C SER A 21 -8.92 -25.56 -17.75
N ARG A 22 -8.14 -24.90 -18.62
CA ARG A 22 -7.17 -25.51 -19.55
C ARG A 22 -5.72 -25.34 -19.09
N GLY A 23 -5.50 -24.95 -17.83
CA GLY A 23 -4.17 -24.89 -17.20
C GLY A 23 -3.51 -23.51 -17.21
N LEU A 24 -4.19 -22.45 -17.66
CA LEU A 24 -3.65 -21.09 -17.59
C LEU A 24 -3.70 -20.55 -16.16
N SER A 25 -2.55 -20.19 -15.59
CA SER A 25 -2.50 -19.70 -14.20
C SER A 25 -2.95 -18.24 -14.08
N ASP A 26 -3.37 -17.82 -12.88
CA ASP A 26 -3.73 -16.42 -12.60
C ASP A 26 -2.57 -15.43 -12.84
N ALA A 27 -1.34 -15.90 -12.68
CA ALA A 27 -0.14 -15.12 -12.97
C ALA A 27 -0.01 -14.87 -14.47
N ASP A 28 -0.25 -15.90 -15.29
CA ASP A 28 -0.19 -15.81 -16.76
C ASP A 28 -1.31 -14.92 -17.30
N ILE A 29 -2.54 -15.06 -16.79
CA ILE A 29 -3.65 -14.16 -17.13
C ILE A 29 -3.27 -12.70 -16.88
N ARG A 30 -2.64 -12.39 -15.74
CA ARG A 30 -2.19 -11.03 -15.44
C ARG A 30 -1.08 -10.55 -16.37
N VAL A 31 -0.13 -11.41 -16.73
CA VAL A 31 0.93 -11.04 -17.70
C VAL A 31 0.31 -10.68 -19.04
N ILE A 32 -0.67 -11.45 -19.53
CA ILE A 32 -1.39 -11.17 -20.78
C ILE A 32 -2.13 -9.83 -20.69
N LEU A 33 -2.90 -9.63 -19.61
CA LEU A 33 -3.66 -8.39 -19.41
C LEU A 33 -2.75 -7.16 -19.28
N ARG A 34 -1.58 -7.28 -18.64
CA ARG A 34 -0.56 -6.22 -18.61
C ARG A 34 0.00 -5.95 -20.01
N GLY A 35 0.34 -6.99 -20.76
CA GLY A 35 0.81 -6.87 -22.15
C GLY A 35 -0.20 -6.12 -23.01
N LYS A 36 -1.49 -6.45 -22.87
CA LYS A 36 -2.56 -5.73 -23.56
C LYS A 36 -2.65 -4.27 -23.14
N ALA A 37 -2.60 -4.00 -21.83
CA ALA A 37 -2.59 -2.63 -21.34
C ALA A 37 -1.35 -1.86 -21.84
N LEU A 38 -0.21 -2.54 -22.00
CA LEU A 38 1.05 -1.99 -22.54
C LEU A 38 0.97 -1.64 -24.03
N GLU A 39 0.14 -2.32 -24.83
CA GLU A 39 -0.11 -1.92 -26.23
C GLU A 39 -0.57 -0.46 -26.33
N PHE A 40 -1.30 0.02 -25.32
CA PHE A 40 -1.72 1.42 -25.25
C PHE A 40 -0.51 2.37 -25.14
N PHE A 41 0.53 1.99 -24.39
CA PHE A 41 1.76 2.78 -24.20
C PHE A 41 2.69 2.69 -25.42
N SER A 42 2.59 1.61 -26.20
CA SER A 42 3.37 1.42 -27.43
C SER A 42 2.89 2.30 -28.60
N ARG A 43 1.73 2.97 -28.50
CA ARG A 43 1.19 3.83 -29.57
C ARG A 43 1.97 5.15 -29.77
N HIS A 44 2.87 5.50 -28.86
CA HIS A 44 3.57 6.79 -28.85
C HIS A 44 5.12 6.66 -28.86
N TYR A 45 5.67 5.68 -29.59
CA TYR A 45 7.13 5.53 -29.82
C TYR A 45 8.01 5.79 -28.59
N GLY A 46 7.73 5.08 -27.48
CA GLY A 46 8.56 5.14 -26.28
C GLY A 46 8.30 6.30 -25.31
N LYS A 47 7.26 7.12 -25.53
CA LYS A 47 6.82 8.17 -24.58
C LYS A 47 5.40 7.90 -24.09
N VAL A 48 5.17 8.00 -22.79
CA VAL A 48 3.81 7.86 -22.23
C VAL A 48 3.22 9.25 -22.05
N LEU A 49 2.16 9.62 -22.76
CA LEU A 49 1.54 10.94 -22.59
C LEU A 49 0.30 10.83 -21.69
N VAL A 50 0.30 11.50 -20.53
CA VAL A 50 -0.90 11.66 -19.72
C VAL A 50 -1.43 13.08 -19.93
N SER A 51 -2.74 13.23 -20.14
CA SER A 51 -3.39 14.55 -20.11
C SER A 51 -3.32 15.08 -18.68
N ALA A 52 -2.49 16.09 -18.44
CA ALA A 52 -2.46 16.81 -17.18
C ALA A 52 -3.74 17.66 -17.02
N PRO A 53 -4.15 17.99 -15.78
CA PRO A 53 -5.13 19.06 -15.55
C PRO A 53 -4.55 20.35 -16.17
N GLY A 54 -5.17 20.86 -17.23
CA GLY A 54 -4.62 21.96 -18.04
C GLY A 54 -4.29 21.61 -19.50
N GLY A 55 -4.42 20.34 -19.91
CA GLY A 55 -4.36 19.96 -21.33
C GLY A 55 -2.97 19.66 -21.89
N GLU A 56 -1.91 19.86 -21.12
CA GLU A 56 -0.55 19.48 -21.55
C GLU A 56 -0.30 17.97 -21.40
N ALA A 57 0.44 17.42 -22.36
CA ALA A 57 0.78 16.01 -22.42
C ALA A 57 2.08 15.75 -21.63
N ALA A 58 1.96 15.19 -20.43
CA ALA A 58 3.11 14.88 -19.57
C ALA A 58 3.71 13.51 -19.91
N VAL A 59 5.05 13.42 -20.00
CA VAL A 59 5.77 12.16 -20.23
C VAL A 59 5.84 11.34 -18.93
N LEU A 60 5.15 10.21 -18.86
CA LEU A 60 5.20 9.26 -17.74
C LEU A 60 6.30 8.20 -17.98
N SER A 61 7.01 7.79 -16.94
CA SER A 61 8.03 6.76 -17.06
C SER A 61 7.39 5.37 -17.30
N ILE A 62 8.12 4.44 -17.93
CA ILE A 62 7.66 3.05 -18.09
C ILE A 62 7.38 2.40 -16.73
N ARG A 63 8.17 2.74 -15.71
CA ARG A 63 7.97 2.26 -14.34
C ARG A 63 6.62 2.71 -13.81
N ASP A 64 6.31 4.00 -13.90
CA ASP A 64 5.05 4.55 -13.37
C ASP A 64 3.83 4.07 -14.18
N ALA A 65 4.00 3.90 -15.49
CA ALA A 65 3.01 3.27 -16.35
C ALA A 65 2.67 1.84 -15.90
N LEU A 66 3.69 1.01 -15.68
CA LEU A 66 3.51 -0.36 -15.19
C LEU A 66 2.82 -0.39 -13.83
N LEU A 67 3.19 0.52 -12.92
CA LEU A 67 2.56 0.62 -11.60
C LEU A 67 1.07 0.98 -11.73
N GLY A 68 0.73 1.97 -12.56
CA GLY A 68 -0.65 2.34 -12.85
C GLY A 68 -1.47 1.21 -13.47
N ILE A 69 -0.91 0.47 -14.45
CA ILE A 69 -1.57 -0.70 -15.05
C ILE A 69 -1.87 -1.76 -13.99
N ASN A 70 -0.92 -2.05 -13.11
CA ASN A 70 -1.12 -3.06 -12.06
C ASN A 70 -2.27 -2.66 -11.13
N GLN A 71 -2.33 -1.39 -10.71
CA GLN A 71 -3.44 -0.88 -9.91
C GLN A 71 -4.79 -1.04 -10.66
N LEU A 72 -4.84 -0.78 -11.97
CA LEU A 72 -6.07 -0.96 -12.76
C LEU A 72 -6.54 -2.40 -12.86
N LEU A 73 -5.58 -3.33 -13.00
CA LEU A 73 -5.87 -4.76 -13.06
C LEU A 73 -6.46 -5.25 -11.74
N ASP A 74 -5.95 -4.76 -10.62
CA ASP A 74 -6.45 -5.10 -9.29
C ASP A 74 -7.79 -4.43 -8.99
N GLU A 75 -8.01 -3.19 -9.44
CA GLU A 75 -9.32 -2.51 -9.43
C GLU A 75 -10.41 -3.23 -10.22
N SER A 76 -10.02 -4.06 -11.18
CA SER A 76 -10.95 -4.82 -11.99
C SER A 76 -11.13 -6.25 -11.44
N ALA A 77 -10.32 -6.68 -10.46
CA ALA A 77 -10.26 -8.05 -9.97
C ALA A 77 -10.84 -8.29 -8.57
N GLY A 78 -10.76 -7.32 -7.65
CA GLY A 78 -11.17 -7.55 -6.24
C GLY A 78 -12.62 -7.18 -5.95
N GLN A 79 -13.16 -7.60 -4.81
CA GLN A 79 -14.36 -6.96 -4.25
C GLN A 79 -14.01 -5.58 -3.66
N PRO A 80 -14.89 -4.57 -3.74
CA PRO A 80 -14.70 -3.29 -3.06
C PRO A 80 -14.50 -3.54 -1.55
N GLY A 81 -13.40 -3.07 -0.96
CA GLY A 81 -13.08 -3.23 0.47
C GLY A 81 -11.95 -4.21 0.80
N GLN A 82 -11.65 -5.20 -0.04
CA GLN A 82 -10.48 -6.09 0.13
C GLN A 82 -9.23 -5.59 -0.60
N ARG A 83 -9.36 -4.50 -1.36
CA ARG A 83 -8.27 -3.97 -2.19
C ARG A 83 -7.40 -3.03 -1.37
N PRO A 84 -6.06 -3.12 -1.48
CA PRO A 84 -5.18 -2.15 -0.86
C PRO A 84 -5.53 -0.71 -1.29
N PRO A 85 -5.31 0.30 -0.43
CA PRO A 85 -5.59 1.69 -0.75
C PRO A 85 -4.78 2.19 -1.96
N SER A 86 -5.42 2.85 -2.92
CA SER A 86 -4.74 3.41 -4.11
C SER A 86 -3.81 4.57 -3.77
N LEU A 87 -4.01 5.23 -2.62
CA LEU A 87 -3.14 6.29 -2.12
C LEU A 87 -1.79 5.74 -1.62
N ALA A 88 -1.70 4.43 -1.39
CA ALA A 88 -0.47 3.80 -0.92
C ALA A 88 0.64 3.86 -1.98
N GLN A 89 1.88 4.01 -1.52
CA GLN A 89 3.05 3.87 -2.38
C GLN A 89 3.02 2.55 -3.18
N PRO A 90 3.50 2.51 -4.42
CA PRO A 90 3.34 1.34 -5.28
C PRO A 90 3.94 0.04 -4.73
N VAL A 91 5.09 0.14 -4.05
CA VAL A 91 5.73 -0.99 -3.36
C VAL A 91 4.90 -1.47 -2.17
N VAL A 92 4.29 -0.55 -1.42
CA VAL A 92 3.39 -0.85 -0.30
C VAL A 92 2.11 -1.52 -0.80
N TYR A 93 1.50 -0.97 -1.85
CA TYR A 93 0.33 -1.56 -2.50
C TYR A 93 0.60 -3.01 -2.92
N GLN A 94 1.73 -3.25 -3.60
CA GLN A 94 2.10 -4.58 -4.08
C GLN A 94 2.43 -5.53 -2.92
N TYR A 95 3.01 -5.05 -1.82
CA TYR A 95 3.17 -5.82 -0.60
C TYR A 95 1.81 -6.23 -0.02
N LEU A 96 0.89 -5.29 0.21
CA LEU A 96 -0.43 -5.55 0.80
C LEU A 96 -1.26 -6.52 -0.07
N ARG A 97 -1.14 -6.43 -1.39
CA ARG A 97 -1.79 -7.35 -2.33
C ARG A 97 -1.34 -8.80 -2.16
N LEU A 98 -0.08 -9.04 -1.79
CA LEU A 98 0.47 -10.37 -1.58
C LEU A 98 0.29 -10.82 -0.13
N PHE A 99 0.76 -10.02 0.81
CA PHE A 99 0.92 -10.38 2.21
C PHE A 99 -0.15 -9.82 3.15
N GLY A 100 -1.13 -9.11 2.60
CA GLY A 100 -2.24 -8.54 3.35
C GLY A 100 -3.09 -9.60 4.06
N THR A 101 -3.37 -10.70 3.36
CA THR A 101 -4.20 -11.81 3.86
C THR A 101 -3.44 -13.14 3.93
N LYS A 102 -2.48 -13.39 3.02
CA LYS A 102 -1.66 -14.60 3.02
C LYS A 102 -0.32 -14.33 3.70
N SER A 103 0.05 -15.15 4.68
CA SER A 103 1.29 -14.93 5.44
C SER A 103 2.57 -15.41 4.73
N ALA A 104 2.44 -16.30 3.74
CA ALA A 104 3.60 -16.93 3.11
C ALA A 104 3.36 -17.37 1.65
N TYR A 105 4.45 -17.39 0.88
CA TYR A 105 4.52 -17.93 -0.48
C TYR A 105 5.86 -18.65 -0.68
N SER A 106 5.91 -19.62 -1.59
CA SER A 106 7.20 -20.09 -2.10
C SER A 106 7.90 -19.00 -2.93
N ARG A 107 9.24 -19.06 -3.00
CA ARG A 107 10.05 -18.15 -3.82
C ARG A 107 9.59 -18.12 -5.29
N ASP A 108 9.22 -19.28 -5.83
CA ASP A 108 8.74 -19.40 -7.21
C ASP A 108 7.39 -18.69 -7.41
N GLU A 109 6.44 -18.87 -6.48
CA GLU A 109 5.16 -18.15 -6.51
C GLU A 109 5.37 -16.63 -6.47
N ILE A 110 6.25 -16.11 -5.61
CA ILE A 110 6.53 -14.67 -5.54
C ILE A 110 7.14 -14.17 -6.85
N SER A 111 8.13 -14.89 -7.40
CA SER A 111 8.74 -14.53 -8.68
C SER A 111 7.70 -14.44 -9.79
N LYS A 112 6.75 -15.38 -9.84
CA LYS A 112 5.62 -15.38 -10.78
C LYS A 112 4.67 -14.21 -10.54
N LEU A 113 4.30 -13.93 -9.29
CA LEU A 113 3.35 -12.88 -8.92
C LEU A 113 3.89 -11.45 -9.15
N LEU A 114 5.20 -11.26 -8.94
CA LEU A 114 5.91 -10.00 -9.17
C LEU A 114 6.38 -9.81 -10.62
N ARG A 115 6.33 -10.85 -11.45
CA ARG A 115 6.73 -10.74 -12.86
C ARG A 115 5.94 -9.63 -13.54
N GLY A 116 6.64 -8.66 -14.14
CA GLY A 116 6.02 -7.54 -14.87
C GLY A 116 5.46 -6.41 -13.99
N THR A 117 5.73 -6.38 -12.68
CA THR A 117 5.32 -5.26 -11.79
C THR A 117 6.38 -4.17 -11.63
N ALA A 118 7.58 -4.36 -12.20
CA ALA A 118 8.78 -3.56 -11.93
C ALA A 118 9.25 -3.58 -10.46
N ILE A 119 8.61 -4.38 -9.60
CA ILE A 119 8.95 -4.60 -8.19
C ILE A 119 9.54 -6.00 -8.06
N GLN A 120 10.61 -6.11 -7.28
CA GLN A 120 11.33 -7.36 -7.01
C GLN A 120 11.17 -7.74 -5.53
N GLN A 121 11.38 -9.02 -5.20
CA GLN A 121 11.31 -9.50 -3.81
C GLN A 121 12.24 -8.71 -2.88
N ARG A 122 13.45 -8.37 -3.34
CA ARG A 122 14.41 -7.55 -2.59
C ARG A 122 13.87 -6.17 -2.19
N ASP A 123 12.88 -5.66 -2.91
CA ASP A 123 12.24 -4.37 -2.62
C ASP A 123 11.29 -4.47 -1.41
N PHE A 124 11.01 -5.68 -0.90
CA PHE A 124 10.32 -5.92 0.38
C PHE A 124 11.28 -6.31 1.52
N GLU A 125 12.49 -6.77 1.18
CA GLU A 125 13.53 -7.13 2.14
C GLU A 125 14.36 -5.91 2.55
N ARG A 126 14.68 -5.03 1.58
CA ARG A 126 15.51 -3.84 1.76
C ARG A 126 14.69 -2.58 2.03
N THR A 127 13.59 -2.74 2.75
CA THR A 127 12.65 -1.66 3.02
C THR A 127 13.04 -0.91 4.29
N GLY A 128 13.63 0.27 4.12
CA GLY A 128 13.80 1.25 5.20
C GLY A 128 14.35 0.66 6.50
N THR A 129 13.57 0.80 7.58
CA THR A 129 13.98 0.51 8.96
C THR A 129 13.88 -0.97 9.33
N SER A 130 12.85 -1.68 8.86
CA SER A 130 12.63 -3.10 9.16
C SER A 130 12.24 -3.88 7.90
N PRO A 131 12.72 -5.13 7.72
CA PRO A 131 12.29 -5.95 6.60
C PRO A 131 10.79 -6.23 6.69
N TRP A 132 10.08 -6.20 5.56
CA TRP A 132 8.66 -6.53 5.51
C TRP A 132 8.42 -8.02 5.34
N ILE A 133 9.39 -8.72 4.74
CA ILE A 133 9.40 -10.16 4.55
C ILE A 133 10.73 -10.76 4.98
N THR A 134 10.72 -12.04 5.29
CA THR A 134 11.91 -12.88 5.47
C THR A 134 11.82 -14.09 4.57
N GLU A 135 12.98 -14.63 4.19
CA GLU A 135 13.05 -15.86 3.41
C GLU A 135 13.87 -16.91 4.16
N HIS A 136 13.33 -18.13 4.26
CA HIS A 136 14.01 -19.31 4.77
C HIS A 136 13.56 -20.54 3.97
N ASP A 137 14.47 -21.42 3.54
CA ASP A 137 14.17 -22.64 2.78
C ASP A 137 13.25 -22.45 1.56
N LYS A 138 13.48 -21.39 0.76
CA LYS A 138 12.63 -21.00 -0.39
C LYS A 138 11.18 -20.67 -0.02
N LEU A 139 10.88 -20.48 1.26
CA LEU A 139 9.61 -20.01 1.77
C LEU A 139 9.78 -18.57 2.22
N VAL A 140 9.02 -17.68 1.59
CA VAL A 140 9.02 -16.25 1.89
C VAL A 140 7.81 -15.94 2.75
N LYS A 141 8.04 -15.39 3.93
CA LYS A 141 7.01 -15.05 4.91
C LYS A 141 6.99 -13.55 5.17
N ARG A 142 5.80 -12.99 5.39
CA ARG A 142 5.70 -11.64 5.97
C ARG A 142 6.26 -11.64 7.39
N VAL A 143 6.91 -10.54 7.77
CA VAL A 143 7.30 -10.32 9.17
C VAL A 143 6.07 -9.84 9.93
N PRO A 144 5.70 -10.47 11.07
CA PRO A 144 4.58 -10.02 11.89
C PRO A 144 4.68 -8.54 12.25
N ILE A 145 3.54 -7.86 12.28
CA ILE A 145 3.44 -6.42 12.58
C ILE A 145 4.01 -6.14 13.96
N TYR A 146 3.76 -7.03 14.93
CA TYR A 146 4.31 -6.91 16.27
C TYR A 146 5.83 -6.96 16.30
N ASP A 147 6.44 -7.89 15.56
CA ASP A 147 7.91 -8.04 15.53
C ASP A 147 8.55 -6.83 14.85
N ARG A 148 7.93 -6.32 13.78
CA ARG A 148 8.33 -5.05 13.16
C ARG A 148 8.23 -3.89 14.15
N PHE A 149 7.14 -3.81 14.92
CA PHE A 149 6.95 -2.77 15.93
C PHE A 149 8.02 -2.81 17.02
N GLN A 150 8.39 -3.99 17.51
CA GLN A 150 9.46 -4.15 18.50
C GLN A 150 10.81 -3.62 18.00
N PHE A 151 11.09 -3.81 16.71
CA PHE A 151 12.26 -3.19 16.10
C PHE A 151 12.11 -1.68 15.98
N MET A 152 10.98 -1.20 15.43
CA MET A 152 10.74 0.21 15.14
C MET A 152 10.66 1.10 16.38
N ARG A 153 10.17 0.59 17.52
CA ARG A 153 10.08 1.39 18.77
C ARG A 153 11.44 1.87 19.26
N LEU A 154 12.51 1.12 18.96
CA LEU A 154 13.89 1.44 19.34
C LEU A 154 14.59 2.39 18.34
N ARG A 155 13.91 2.77 17.26
CA ARG A 155 14.47 3.56 16.15
C ARG A 155 13.94 4.98 16.18
N GLN A 156 14.68 5.90 15.54
CA GLN A 156 14.24 7.28 15.43
C GLN A 156 13.03 7.38 14.49
N ARG A 157 12.01 8.17 14.87
CA ARG A 157 10.74 8.24 14.12
C ARG A 157 10.91 8.72 12.67
N ARG A 158 11.93 9.54 12.40
CA ARG A 158 12.34 9.97 11.04
C ARG A 158 12.79 8.82 10.12
N GLU A 159 13.12 7.65 10.67
CA GLU A 159 13.50 6.47 9.88
C GLU A 159 12.26 5.73 9.33
N LEU A 160 11.06 6.00 9.86
CA LEU A 160 9.79 5.42 9.39
C LEU A 160 9.32 6.14 8.11
N LYS A 161 9.98 5.81 6.98
CA LYS A 161 9.83 6.54 5.71
C LYS A 161 8.62 6.14 4.88
N THR A 162 8.08 4.94 5.10
CA THR A 162 6.99 4.40 4.28
C THR A 162 5.68 4.43 5.04
N GLU A 163 4.56 4.56 4.32
CA GLU A 163 3.23 4.48 4.92
C GLU A 163 3.01 3.14 5.64
N LEU A 164 3.61 2.07 5.13
CA LEU A 164 3.54 0.76 5.77
C LEU A 164 4.29 0.74 7.11
N ASP A 165 5.51 1.28 7.18
CA ASP A 165 6.26 1.34 8.45
C ASP A 165 5.51 2.18 9.50
N GLN A 166 4.97 3.33 9.09
CA GLN A 166 4.19 4.20 9.97
C GLN A 166 2.89 3.52 10.43
N ALA A 167 2.14 2.89 9.53
CA ALA A 167 0.93 2.15 9.88
C ALA A 167 1.24 0.97 10.81
N HIS A 168 2.27 0.17 10.52
CA HIS A 168 2.66 -0.96 11.36
C HIS A 168 3.16 -0.52 12.74
N PHE A 169 3.84 0.62 12.83
CA PHE A 169 4.24 1.20 14.10
C PHE A 169 3.03 1.56 14.96
N LEU A 170 2.04 2.25 14.38
CA LEU A 170 0.82 2.65 15.08
C LEU A 170 -0.04 1.44 15.47
N ILE A 171 -0.22 0.46 14.56
CA ILE A 171 -0.93 -0.79 14.86
C ILE A 171 -0.23 -1.54 15.99
N GLY A 172 1.10 -1.68 15.93
CA GLY A 172 1.88 -2.35 16.96
C GLY A 172 1.78 -1.67 18.33
N ALA A 173 1.76 -0.34 18.37
CA ALA A 173 1.56 0.43 19.60
C ALA A 173 0.13 0.27 20.17
N ALA A 174 -0.86 0.00 19.32
CA ALA A 174 -2.25 -0.24 19.71
C ALA A 174 -2.54 -1.69 20.11
N LEU A 175 -1.60 -2.62 19.91
CA LEU A 175 -1.75 -4.00 20.37
C LEU A 175 -1.61 -4.09 21.90
N PRO A 176 -2.26 -5.09 22.54
CA PRO A 176 -2.02 -5.39 23.93
C PRO A 176 -0.53 -5.63 24.18
N VAL A 177 -0.01 -4.98 25.23
CA VAL A 177 1.39 -5.14 25.62
C VAL A 177 1.60 -6.58 26.09
N LYS A 178 2.56 -7.29 25.47
CA LYS A 178 2.93 -8.63 25.91
C LYS A 178 3.69 -8.55 27.24
N GLU A 179 3.63 -9.61 28.02
CA GLU A 179 4.29 -9.68 29.32
C GLU A 179 5.79 -9.36 29.21
N GLY A 180 6.27 -8.41 30.01
CA GLY A 180 7.67 -7.96 30.02
C GLY A 180 7.99 -6.82 29.05
N ASP A 181 7.06 -6.41 28.18
CA ASP A 181 7.26 -5.26 27.30
C ASP A 181 6.69 -3.95 27.86
N THR A 182 7.24 -2.83 27.39
CA THR A 182 6.74 -1.49 27.68
C THR A 182 5.88 -1.00 26.51
N GLY A 183 4.64 -0.60 26.79
CA GLY A 183 3.75 0.01 25.80
C GLY A 183 4.27 1.35 25.28
N VAL A 184 3.78 1.75 24.10
CA VAL A 184 4.02 3.07 23.50
C VAL A 184 2.70 3.83 23.49
N ASN A 185 2.69 5.05 24.03
CA ASN A 185 1.51 5.91 23.98
C ASN A 185 1.46 6.63 22.62
N ILE A 186 0.46 6.30 21.80
CA ILE A 186 0.31 6.82 20.44
C ILE A 186 0.08 8.34 20.43
N GLU A 187 -0.76 8.87 21.33
CA GLU A 187 -1.06 10.30 21.39
C GLU A 187 0.20 11.13 21.63
N LYS A 188 1.01 10.71 22.61
CA LYS A 188 2.31 11.35 22.90
C LYS A 188 3.29 11.26 21.74
N GLU A 189 3.26 10.19 20.96
CA GLU A 189 4.12 10.05 19.78
C GLU A 189 3.69 10.99 18.64
N LEU A 190 2.38 11.20 18.47
CA LEU A 190 1.83 12.11 17.47
C LEU A 190 2.02 13.59 17.85
N GLU A 191 2.01 13.92 19.15
CA GLU A 191 2.26 15.28 19.66
C GLU A 191 3.71 15.74 19.48
N ARG A 192 4.69 14.81 19.48
CA ARG A 192 6.12 15.14 19.46
C ARG A 192 6.65 15.68 18.13
N GLU A 193 5.83 15.72 17.08
CA GLU A 193 6.17 16.14 15.70
C GLU A 193 7.37 15.42 15.04
N THR A 194 8.00 14.46 15.73
CA THR A 194 9.11 13.65 15.20
C THR A 194 8.66 12.60 14.18
N LEU A 195 7.36 12.26 14.19
CA LEU A 195 6.72 11.31 13.29
C LEU A 195 5.81 12.05 12.31
N LEU A 196 6.34 12.42 11.14
CA LEU A 196 5.56 13.06 10.08
C LEU A 196 4.71 12.01 9.34
N ILE A 197 3.41 12.03 9.59
CA ILE A 197 2.45 11.08 9.04
C ILE A 197 2.26 11.31 7.54
N ARG A 198 2.42 10.24 6.75
CA ARG A 198 2.21 10.29 5.30
C ARG A 198 0.71 10.22 4.94
N PRO A 199 0.27 10.83 3.82
CA PRO A 199 -1.14 10.87 3.43
C PRO A 199 -1.83 9.49 3.36
N GLY A 200 -1.11 8.44 2.93
CA GLY A 200 -1.68 7.09 2.83
C GLY A 200 -1.90 6.37 4.16
N VAL A 201 -1.34 6.83 5.29
CA VAL A 201 -1.38 6.08 6.56
C VAL A 201 -2.81 5.90 7.08
N ASP A 202 -3.66 6.94 7.03
CA ASP A 202 -5.07 6.84 7.44
C ASP A 202 -5.79 5.75 6.63
N ALA A 203 -5.60 5.77 5.31
CA ALA A 203 -6.20 4.79 4.41
C ALA A 203 -5.68 3.37 4.64
N LEU A 204 -4.39 3.22 4.99
CA LEU A 204 -3.83 1.91 5.37
C LEU A 204 -4.43 1.37 6.67
N LEU A 205 -4.58 2.22 7.69
CA LEU A 205 -5.18 1.83 8.97
C LEU A 205 -6.67 1.45 8.79
N ASP A 206 -7.42 2.22 8.01
CA ASP A 206 -8.81 1.90 7.64
C ASP A 206 -8.91 0.58 6.85
N TRP A 207 -7.95 0.31 5.96
CA TRP A 207 -7.91 -0.96 5.25
C TRP A 207 -7.59 -2.14 6.16
N TYR A 208 -6.62 -2.01 7.08
CA TYR A 208 -6.31 -3.05 8.05
C TYR A 208 -7.45 -3.32 9.04
N SER A 209 -8.25 -2.30 9.39
CA SER A 209 -9.39 -2.48 10.30
C SER A 209 -10.56 -3.24 9.67
N LYS A 210 -10.66 -3.22 8.34
CA LYS A 210 -11.74 -3.88 7.56
C LYS A 210 -11.31 -5.21 6.95
N THR A 211 -10.00 -5.42 6.77
CA THR A 211 -9.48 -6.63 6.14
C THR A 211 -9.41 -7.76 7.17
N PRO A 212 -9.89 -8.98 6.84
CA PRO A 212 -9.74 -10.13 7.73
C PRO A 212 -8.28 -10.34 8.09
N ALA A 213 -8.00 -10.48 9.38
CA ALA A 213 -6.65 -10.74 9.85
C ALA A 213 -6.17 -12.12 9.36
N GLY A 214 -4.87 -12.25 9.12
CA GLY A 214 -4.26 -13.57 8.99
C GLY A 214 -4.45 -14.37 10.29
N PRO A 215 -4.50 -15.72 10.22
CA PRO A 215 -4.65 -16.56 11.41
C PRO A 215 -3.50 -16.39 12.41
N ASP A 216 -2.37 -15.84 11.96
CA ASP A 216 -1.18 -15.50 12.73
C ASP A 216 -1.32 -14.22 13.57
N GLU A 217 -2.23 -13.31 13.22
CA GLU A 217 -2.33 -11.99 13.88
C GLU A 217 -3.80 -11.52 14.07
N PRO A 218 -4.64 -12.23 14.84
CA PRO A 218 -6.07 -11.96 14.94
C PRO A 218 -6.44 -10.57 15.50
N GLY A 219 -5.54 -9.94 16.28
CA GLY A 219 -5.77 -8.64 16.91
C GLY A 219 -5.56 -7.43 15.99
N ILE A 220 -5.05 -7.62 14.77
CA ILE A 220 -4.69 -6.51 13.87
C ILE A 220 -5.87 -5.61 13.50
N PRO A 221 -7.07 -6.13 13.14
CA PRO A 221 -8.17 -5.25 12.76
C PRO A 221 -8.61 -4.32 13.90
N THR A 222 -8.68 -4.84 15.12
CA THR A 222 -9.03 -4.06 16.32
C THR A 222 -7.98 -3.02 16.64
N ALA A 223 -6.69 -3.40 16.62
CA ALA A 223 -5.59 -2.47 16.87
C ALA A 223 -5.48 -1.38 15.79
N ALA A 224 -5.70 -1.74 14.53
CA ALA A 224 -5.74 -0.79 13.42
C ALA A 224 -6.89 0.21 13.56
N ASN A 225 -8.07 -0.24 14.00
CA ASN A 225 -9.19 0.65 14.26
C ASN A 225 -8.89 1.63 15.41
N LEU A 226 -8.28 1.16 16.50
CA LEU A 226 -7.87 2.01 17.62
C LEU A 226 -6.83 3.05 17.17
N ALA A 227 -5.79 2.60 16.48
CA ALA A 227 -4.75 3.47 15.92
C ALA A 227 -5.35 4.53 14.96
N LEU A 228 -6.33 4.15 14.13
CA LEU A 228 -7.02 5.05 13.23
C LEU A 228 -7.78 6.15 13.98
N THR A 229 -8.54 5.77 15.01
CA THR A 229 -9.29 6.74 15.84
C THR A 229 -8.35 7.73 16.51
N LEU A 230 -7.26 7.25 17.11
CA LEU A 230 -6.27 8.11 17.76
C LEU A 230 -5.56 9.04 16.76
N LEU A 231 -5.21 8.51 15.58
CA LEU A 231 -4.60 9.31 14.52
C LEU A 231 -5.53 10.44 14.06
N ARG A 232 -6.81 10.13 13.80
CA ARG A 232 -7.79 11.13 13.36
C ARG A 232 -8.02 12.20 14.42
N ALA A 233 -8.17 11.80 15.69
CA ALA A 233 -8.32 12.74 16.80
C ALA A 233 -7.11 13.68 16.93
N ALA A 234 -5.88 13.15 16.80
CA ALA A 234 -4.66 13.96 16.86
C ALA A 234 -4.58 14.95 15.68
N LEU A 235 -4.90 14.52 14.46
CA LEU A 235 -4.90 15.39 13.28
C LEU A 235 -5.99 16.48 13.38
N GLU A 236 -7.16 16.17 13.92
CA GLU A 236 -8.21 17.15 14.18
C GLU A 236 -7.78 18.18 15.23
N SER A 237 -7.13 17.74 16.31
CA SER A 237 -6.58 18.63 17.33
C SER A 237 -5.50 19.56 16.74
N GLN A 238 -4.59 19.03 15.93
CA GLN A 238 -3.58 19.83 15.23
C GLN A 238 -4.21 20.87 14.28
N ARG A 239 -5.21 20.48 13.50
CA ARG A 239 -5.95 21.41 12.62
C ARG A 239 -6.67 22.50 13.42
N ALA A 240 -7.28 22.14 14.56
CA ALA A 240 -7.94 23.10 15.42
C ALA A 240 -6.96 24.12 16.02
N ARG A 241 -5.75 23.68 16.41
CA ARG A 241 -4.68 24.57 16.88
C ARG A 241 -4.18 25.49 15.77
N MET A 242 -3.91 24.98 14.57
CA MET A 242 -3.53 25.80 13.41
C MET A 242 -4.58 26.87 13.10
N ARG A 243 -5.87 26.52 13.14
CA ARG A 243 -6.97 27.47 12.95
C ARG A 243 -7.01 28.59 14.00
N GLN A 244 -6.59 28.32 15.23
CA GLN A 244 -6.58 29.30 16.32
C GLN A 244 -5.32 30.18 16.31
N GLU A 245 -4.17 29.61 15.95
CA GLU A 245 -2.86 30.26 16.03
C GLU A 245 -2.54 31.06 14.74
N GLU A 246 -2.94 30.59 13.55
CA GLU A 246 -2.62 31.22 12.26
C GLU A 246 -3.78 31.14 11.24
N PRO A 247 -4.85 31.93 11.41
CA PRO A 247 -6.04 31.86 10.56
C PRO A 247 -5.79 32.16 9.07
N ILE A 248 -4.79 33.00 8.76
CA ILE A 248 -4.42 33.37 7.38
C ILE A 248 -3.71 32.22 6.66
N LEU A 249 -2.84 31.49 7.37
CA LEU A 249 -2.11 30.34 6.81
C LEU A 249 -3.05 29.14 6.54
N TRP A 250 -4.13 29.04 7.33
CA TRP A 250 -5.16 28.02 7.17
C TRP A 250 -6.00 28.20 5.89
N GLU A 251 -6.37 29.44 5.55
CA GLU A 251 -7.09 29.75 4.29
C GLU A 251 -6.22 29.44 3.05
N GLU A 252 -4.90 29.69 3.13
CA GLU A 252 -3.94 29.32 2.08
C GLU A 252 -3.71 27.80 1.97
N TRP A 253 -3.76 27.06 3.08
CA TRP A 253 -3.64 25.61 3.07
C TRP A 253 -4.89 24.90 2.54
N GLU A 254 -6.10 25.34 2.95
CA GLU A 254 -7.36 24.77 2.45
C GLU A 254 -7.48 24.96 0.93
N SER A 255 -7.12 26.14 0.42
CA SER A 255 -7.13 26.43 -1.02
C SER A 255 -6.11 25.64 -1.83
N ALA A 256 -5.05 25.11 -1.21
CA ALA A 256 -4.06 24.25 -1.86
C ALA A 256 -4.41 22.75 -1.87
N VAL A 257 -5.39 22.31 -1.05
CA VAL A 257 -5.76 20.89 -0.87
C VAL A 257 -7.08 20.52 -1.58
N THR A 258 -7.92 21.52 -1.92
CA THR A 258 -9.03 21.40 -2.88
C THR A 258 -8.58 21.40 -4.33
#